data_AF-A0A523VAT8-F1
#
_entry.id   AF-A0A523VAT8-F1
#
_cell.length_a   1.000
_cell.length_b   1.000
_cell.length_c   1.000
_cell.angle_alpha   90.00
_cell.angle_beta   90.00
_cell.angle_gamma   90.00
#
_symmetry.space_group_name_H-M   'P 1'
#
loop_
_entity.id
_entity.type
_entity.pdbx_description
1 polymer ?
#
loop_
_entity_poly.entity_id
_entity_poly.type
_entity_poly.pdbx_seq_one_letter_code
_entity_poly.pdbx_strand_id
1 'polypeptide(L)' 'MKEKESRAILANHLKSTRNPNLKLGKVTEKDNCFEADILTKDNSLADKIIVDKYSGWIRSIY' A
#
# COMPACT_ATOMS: atom_id res chain seq x y z
N MET A 1 11.00 -7.70 6.21
CA MET A 1 10.17 -6.52 6.49
C MET A 1 8.97 -6.92 7.37
N LYS A 2 8.56 -6.08 8.33
CA LYS A 2 7.35 -6.30 9.17
C LYS A 2 6.15 -5.47 8.67
N GLU A 3 4.92 -5.83 9.04
CA GLU A 3 3.69 -5.09 8.66
C GLU A 3 3.77 -3.59 9.00
N LYS A 4 4.37 -3.24 10.14
CA LYS A 4 4.53 -1.83 10.54
C LYS A 4 5.42 -1.05 9.58
N GLU A 5 6.47 -1.68 9.06
CA GLU A 5 7.37 -1.07 8.08
C GLU A 5 6.67 -0.93 6.72
N SER A 6 5.93 -1.96 6.28
CA SER A 6 5.18 -1.89 5.03
C SER A 6 4.16 -0.75 5.07
N ARG A 7 3.39 -0.63 6.16
CA ARG A 7 2.47 0.51 6.37
C ARG A 7 3.16 1.86 6.32
N ALA A 8 4.36 1.99 6.90
CA ALA A 8 5.11 3.24 6.88
C ALA A 8 5.55 3.60 5.46
N ILE A 9 6.09 2.63 4.70
CA ILE A 9 6.49 2.79 3.30
C ILE A 9 5.28 3.23 2.45
N LEU A 10 4.14 2.56 2.62
CA LEU A 10 2.92 2.85 1.87
C LEU A 10 2.32 4.20 2.22
N ALA A 11 2.31 4.57 3.50
CA ALA A 11 1.88 5.89 3.94
C ALA A 11 2.78 6.99 3.36
N ASN A 12 4.09 6.74 3.29
CA ASN A 12 5.04 7.69 2.70
C ASN A 12 4.86 7.79 1.18
N HIS A 13 4.60 6.67 0.51
CA HIS A 13 4.29 6.63 -0.91
C HIS A 13 3.02 7.42 -1.24
N LEU A 14 1.92 7.19 -0.49
CA LEU A 14 0.67 7.95 -0.65
C LEU A 14 0.85 9.45 -0.44
N LYS A 15 1.66 9.85 0.56
CA LYS A 15 2.04 11.26 0.76
C LYS A 15 2.83 11.82 -0.42
N SER A 16 3.72 11.02 -1.01
CA SER A 16 4.53 11.40 -2.16
C SER A 16 3.69 11.59 -3.44
N THR A 17 2.65 10.78 -3.63
CA THR A 17 1.70 10.90 -4.76
C THR A 17 0.89 12.21 -4.70
N ARG A 18 0.89 12.92 -3.56
CA ARG A 18 0.15 14.18 -3.32
C ARG A 18 -1.33 14.10 -3.73
N ASN A 19 -1.91 12.90 -3.69
CA ASN A 19 -3.29 12.69 -4.06
C ASN A 19 -4.14 12.59 -2.78
N PRO A 20 -4.80 13.68 -2.37
CA PRO A 20 -5.59 13.67 -1.14
C PRO A 20 -6.77 12.71 -1.21
N ASN A 21 -7.18 12.27 -2.42
CA ASN A 21 -8.30 11.37 -2.63
C ASN A 21 -8.01 9.92 -2.28
N LEU A 22 -6.75 9.57 -1.99
CA LEU A 22 -6.33 8.20 -1.71
C LEU A 22 -6.03 8.01 -0.21
N LYS A 23 -6.40 6.85 0.32
CA LYS A 23 -6.09 6.43 1.69
C LYS A 23 -5.65 4.98 1.71
N LEU A 24 -4.82 4.66 2.70
CA LEU A 24 -4.40 3.29 2.94
C LEU A 24 -5.57 2.51 3.54
N GLY A 25 -5.98 1.44 2.88
CA GLY A 25 -7.00 0.51 3.31
C GLY A 25 -6.41 -0.67 4.08
N LYS A 26 -6.94 -1.86 3.78
CA LYS A 26 -6.50 -3.10 4.40
C LYS A 26 -5.11 -3.47 3.93
N VAL A 27 -4.24 -3.86 4.86
CA VAL A 27 -2.94 -4.46 4.55
C VAL A 27 -3.03 -5.93 4.92
N THR A 28 -2.70 -6.81 3.98
CA THR A 28 -2.70 -8.25 4.14
C THR A 28 -1.28 -8.76 3.93
N GLU A 29 -0.76 -9.47 4.92
CA GLU A 29 0.52 -10.14 4.80
C GLU A 29 0.36 -11.43 3.99
N LYS A 30 1.16 -11.56 2.91
CA LYS A 30 1.37 -12.82 2.18
C LYS A 30 2.77 -13.33 2.45
N ASP A 31 3.13 -14.52 1.99
CA ASP A 31 4.44 -15.14 2.29
C ASP A 31 5.61 -14.22 1.90
N ASN A 32 5.61 -13.73 0.65
CA ASN A 32 6.75 -12.97 0.08
C ASN A 32 6.50 -11.45 -0.06
N CYS A 33 5.27 -11.00 0.12
CA CYS A 33 4.88 -9.59 -0.07
C CYS A 33 3.78 -9.16 0.91
N PHE A 34 3.59 -7.85 1.05
CA PHE A 34 2.43 -7.26 1.70
C PHE A 34 1.51 -6.67 0.65
N GLU A 35 0.28 -7.13 0.58
CA GLU A 35 -0.75 -6.52 -0.25
C GLU A 35 -1.43 -5.41 0.54
N ALA A 36 -1.63 -4.25 -0.07
CA ALA A 36 -2.36 -3.16 0.51
C ALA A 36 -3.40 -2.63 -0.47
N ASP A 37 -4.61 -2.49 0.03
CA ASP A 37 -5.69 -1.86 -0.70
C ASP A 37 -5.52 -0.34 -0.58
N ILE A 38 -5.51 0.36 -1.71
CA ILE A 38 -5.63 1.80 -1.74
C ILE A 38 -7.10 2.13 -2.01
N LEU A 39 -7.71 2.80 -1.05
CA LEU A 39 -9.11 3.21 -1.13
C LEU A 39 -9.20 4.68 -1.52
N THR A 40 -10.28 5.06 -2.19
CA THR A 40 -10.65 6.47 -2.34
C THR A 40 -11.20 7.02 -1.02
N LYS A 41 -11.36 8.34 -0.93
CA LYS A 41 -12.09 9.02 0.16
C LYS A 41 -13.45 8.36 0.42
N ASP A 42 -14.15 7.97 -0.64
CA ASP A 42 -15.48 7.36 -0.64
C ASP A 42 -15.47 5.84 -0.31
N ASN A 43 -14.38 5.30 0.25
CA ASN A 43 -14.22 3.87 0.58
C ASN A 43 -14.24 2.93 -0.64
N SER A 44 -14.18 3.44 -1.86
CA SER A 44 -14.09 2.59 -3.05
C SER A 44 -12.66 2.12 -3.27
N LEU A 45 -12.46 0.89 -3.73
CA LEU A 45 -11.13 0.40 -4.09
C LEU A 45 -10.62 1.18 -5.30
N ALA A 46 -9.58 1.98 -5.10
CA ALA A 46 -8.93 2.76 -6.14
C ALA A 46 -7.87 1.93 -6.86
N ASP A 47 -7.03 1.26 -6.07
CA ASP A 47 -5.91 0.46 -6.56
C ASP A 47 -5.52 -0.58 -5.50
N LYS A 48 -4.73 -1.56 -5.90
CA LYS A 48 -4.07 -2.49 -5.00
C LYS A 48 -2.58 -2.46 -5.27
N ILE A 49 -1.80 -2.36 -4.21
CA ILE A 49 -0.34 -2.32 -4.30
C ILE A 49 0.26 -3.46 -3.49
N ILE A 50 1.35 -4.02 -3.99
CA ILE A 50 2.16 -5.01 -3.31
C ILE A 50 3.48 -4.38 -2.91
N VAL A 51 3.93 -4.69 -1.69
CA VAL A 51 5.26 -4.34 -1.21
C VAL A 51 6.05 -5.62 -1.01
N ASP A 52 7.12 -5.77 -1.78
CA ASP A 52 8.01 -6.90 -1.68
C ASP A 52 8.74 -6.90 -0.32
N LYS A 53 8.72 -8.02 0.41
CA LYS A 53 9.30 -8.10 1.76
C LYS A 53 10.82 -8.06 1.79
N TYR A 54 11.46 -8.38 0.67
CA TYR A 54 12.91 -8.50 0.55
C TYR A 54 13.55 -7.18 0.16
N SER A 55 12.94 -6.45 -0.77
CA SER A 55 13.47 -5.21 -1.35
C SER A 55 12.75 -3.95 -0.87
N GLY A 56 11.54 -4.06 -0.32
CA GLY A 56 10.69 -2.90 -0.03
C GLY A 56 10.12 -2.24 -1.31
N TRP A 57 10.24 -2.90 -2.46
CA TRP A 57 9.75 -2.39 -3.74
C TRP A 57 8.22 -2.40 -3.75
N ILE A 58 7.62 -1.25 -4.09
CA ILE A 58 6.18 -1.08 -4.26
C ILE A 58 5.80 -1.27 -5.73
N ARG A 59 4.83 -2.13 -6.04
CA ARG A 59 4.21 -2.25 -7.37
C ARG A 59 2.70 -2.20 -7.25
N SER A 60 2.02 -1.53 -8.18
CA SER A 60 0.58 -1.74 -8.38
C SER A 60 0.35 -3.10 -9.04
N ILE A 61 -0.72 -3.77 -8.66
CA ILE A 61 -1.16 -5.03 -9.30
C ILE A 61 -2.20 -4.80 -10.40
N TYR A 62 -2.69 -3.55 -10.53
CA TYR A 62 -3.70 -3.12 -11.49
C TYR A 62 -3.22 -1.92 -12.31
#